data_AF-A0A920NGC8-F1
#
_entry.id   AF-A0A920NGC8-F1
#
_cell.length_a   1.000
_cell.length_b   1.000
_cell.length_c   1.000
_cell.angle_alpha   90.00
_cell.angle_beta   90.00
_cell.angle_gamma   90.00
#
_symmetry.space_group_name_H-M   'P 1'
#
loop_
_entity.id
_entity.type
_entity.pdbx_description
1 polymer ?
#
loop_
_entity_poly.entity_id
_entity_poly.type
_entity_poly.pdbx_seq_one_letter_code
_entity_poly.pdbx_strand_id
1 'polypeptide(L)' 'MLLLDEPLSALDAKVRQYLRLEIKNLQKKLGVTTIMVTHDQEEALTMADRIILMNKGIIEQEGSPYDLYSNPQTSLQQIL' A
#
# COMPACT_ATOMS: atom_id res chain seq x y z
N MET A 1 -3.76 6.78 -15.39
CA MET A 1 -3.76 6.93 -13.92
C MET A 1 -4.85 6.01 -13.36
N LEU A 2 -4.54 5.21 -12.35
CA LEU A 2 -5.48 4.32 -11.66
C LEU A 2 -5.65 4.77 -10.20
N LEU A 3 -6.88 4.74 -9.70
CA LEU A 3 -7.22 5.00 -8.30
C LEU A 3 -7.95 3.76 -7.78
N LEU A 4 -7.45 3.17 -6.70
CA LEU A 4 -8.00 1.96 -6.10
C LEU A 4 -8.36 2.24 -4.65
N ASP A 5 -9.58 1.93 -4.26
CA ASP A 5 -10.05 2.07 -2.88
C ASP A 5 -10.32 0.68 -2.31
N GLU A 6 -9.51 0.28 -1.34
CA GLU A 6 -9.51 -1.05 -0.69
C GLU A 6 -9.66 -2.23 -1.67
N PRO A 7 -8.82 -2.35 -2.72
CA PRO A 7 -9.10 -3.21 -3.87
C PRO A 7 -9.14 -4.71 -3.57
N LEU A 8 -8.59 -5.16 -2.44
CA LEU A 8 -8.51 -6.58 -2.08
C LEU A 8 -9.13 -6.93 -0.71
N SER A 9 -9.85 -5.99 -0.07
CA SER A 9 -10.39 -6.16 1.29
C SER A 9 -11.43 -7.28 1.39
N ALA A 10 -12.23 -7.49 0.35
CA ALA A 10 -13.31 -8.49 0.30
C ALA A 10 -12.86 -9.91 -0.11
N LEU A 11 -11.55 -10.13 -0.32
CA LEU A 11 -11.03 -11.39 -0.84
C LEU A 11 -10.47 -12.29 0.27
N ASP A 12 -10.52 -13.61 0.05
CA ASP A 12 -9.82 -14.56 0.91
C ASP A 12 -8.30 -14.41 0.78
N ALA A 13 -7.57 -14.85 1.81
CA ALA A 13 -6.12 -14.63 1.92
C ALA A 13 -5.33 -15.17 0.71
N LYS A 14 -5.72 -16.32 0.15
CA LYS A 14 -4.99 -16.94 -0.95
C LYS A 14 -5.20 -16.18 -2.26
N VAL A 15 -6.45 -15.83 -2.56
CA VAL A 15 -6.79 -15.03 -3.75
C VAL A 15 -6.20 -13.63 -3.65
N ARG A 16 -6.22 -13.02 -2.45
CA ARG A 16 -5.60 -11.72 -2.17
C ARG A 16 -4.11 -11.71 -2.51
N GLN A 17 -3.34 -12.68 -2.00
CA GLN A 17 -1.90 -12.77 -2.26
C GLN A 17 -1.59 -12.91 -3.76
N TYR A 18 -2.37 -13.73 -4.47
CA TYR A 18 -2.21 -13.90 -5.92
C TYR A 18 -2.50 -12.59 -6.68
N LEU A 19 -3.63 -11.95 -6.40
CA LEU A 19 -4.05 -10.73 -7.11
C LEU A 19 -3.15 -9.53 -6.80
N ARG A 20 -2.61 -9.43 -5.59
CA ARG A 20 -1.61 -8.43 -5.21
C ARG A 20 -0.40 -8.44 -6.14
N LEU A 21 0.15 -9.63 -6.42
CA LEU A 21 1.26 -9.81 -7.37
C LEU A 21 0.86 -9.45 -8.80
N GLU A 22 -0.31 -9.91 -9.26
CA GLU A 22 -0.80 -9.62 -10.61
C GLU A 22 -1.03 -8.13 -10.85
N ILE A 23 -1.65 -7.43 -9.89
CA ILE A 23 -1.87 -5.98 -9.99
C ILE A 23 -0.54 -5.25 -10.07
N LYS A 24 0.44 -5.59 -9.23
CA LYS A 24 1.77 -4.98 -9.26
C LYS A 24 2.46 -5.20 -10.61
N ASN A 25 2.39 -6.42 -11.15
CA ASN A 25 2.98 -6.76 -12.45
C ASN A 25 2.29 -6.00 -13.59
N LEU A 26 0.95 -5.89 -13.54
CA LEU A 26 0.17 -5.18 -14.54
C LEU A 26 0.48 -3.68 -14.52
N GLN A 27 0.54 -3.05 -13.35
CA GLN A 27 0.90 -1.65 -13.19
C GLN A 27 2.27 -1.35 -13.78
N LYS A 28 3.27 -2.19 -13.47
CA LYS A 28 4.63 -2.08 -14.03
C LYS A 28 4.65 -2.26 -15.55
N LYS A 29 3.92 -3.25 -16.08
CA LYS A 29 3.84 -3.52 -17.52
C LYS A 29 3.19 -2.36 -18.28
N LEU A 30 2.16 -1.75 -17.71
CA LEU A 30 1.43 -0.65 -18.33
C LEU A 30 2.09 0.73 -18.11
N GLY A 31 3.02 0.85 -17.17
CA GLY A 31 3.68 2.12 -16.83
C GLY A 31 2.70 3.18 -16.29
N VAL A 32 1.61 2.75 -15.66
CA VAL A 32 0.56 3.66 -15.17
C VAL A 32 0.82 4.05 -13.72
N THR A 33 0.78 5.34 -13.43
CA THR A 33 0.72 5.83 -12.05
C THR A 33 -0.56 5.34 -11.38
N THR A 34 -0.40 4.69 -10.22
CA THR A 34 -1.49 4.12 -9.44
C THR A 34 -1.43 4.65 -8.02
N ILE A 35 -2.58 5.12 -7.52
CA ILE A 35 -2.77 5.45 -6.11
C ILE A 35 -3.74 4.42 -5.53
N MET A 36 -3.39 3.85 -4.40
CA MET A 36 -4.19 2.86 -3.70
C MET A 36 -4.38 3.28 -2.25
N VAL A 37 -5.62 3.22 -1.78
CA VAL A 37 -5.97 3.36 -0.37
C VAL A 37 -6.24 1.96 0.17
N THR A 38 -5.61 1.62 1.29
CA THR A 38 -5.78 0.33 1.95
C THR A 38 -5.53 0.49 3.44
N HIS A 39 -6.20 -0.33 4.24
CA HIS A 39 -5.94 -0.50 5.67
C HIS A 39 -5.09 -1.77 5.95
N ASP A 40 -4.55 -2.41 4.90
CA ASP A 40 -3.71 -3.61 5.01
C ASP A 40 -2.23 -3.25 4.81
N GLN A 41 -1.42 -3.45 5.87
CA GLN A 41 0.01 -3.14 5.84
C GLN A 41 0.77 -3.96 4.80
N GLU A 42 0.38 -5.22 4.59
CA GLU A 42 1.07 -6.12 3.67
C GLU A 42 0.83 -5.67 2.23
N GLU A 43 -0.36 -5.16 1.90
CA GLU A 43 -0.63 -4.52 0.60
C GLU A 43 0.24 -3.29 0.38
N ALA A 44 0.27 -2.37 1.34
CA ALA A 44 1.06 -1.15 1.24
C ALA A 44 2.55 -1.46 1.06
N LEU A 45 3.11 -2.34 1.89
CA LEU A 45 4.53 -2.67 1.89
C LEU A 45 4.98 -3.45 0.64
N THR A 46 4.10 -4.27 0.05
CA THR A 46 4.47 -5.12 -1.08
C THR A 46 4.17 -4.49 -2.44
N MET A 47 3.18 -3.60 -2.54
CA MET A 47 2.74 -3.03 -3.81
C MET A 47 3.27 -1.63 -4.07
N ALA A 48 3.44 -0.80 -3.02
CA ALA A 48 3.75 0.60 -3.18
C ALA A 48 5.24 0.86 -3.39
N ASP A 49 5.56 1.85 -4.22
CA ASP A 49 6.92 2.42 -4.28
C ASP A 49 7.12 3.51 -3.20
N ARG A 50 6.03 4.17 -2.81
CA ARG A 50 5.97 5.21 -1.76
C ARG A 50 4.63 5.09 -1.03
N ILE A 51 4.67 5.22 0.29
CA ILE A 51 3.51 5.10 1.18
C ILE A 51 3.32 6.44 1.87
N ILE A 52 2.07 6.87 1.97
CA ILE A 52 1.64 8.02 2.75
C ILE A 52 0.81 7.47 3.89
N LEU A 53 1.24 7.74 5.11
CA LEU A 53 0.52 7.35 6.30
C LEU A 53 -0.40 8.48 6.76
N MET A 54 -1.67 8.18 6.98
CA MET A 54 -2.66 9.18 7.38
C MET A 54 -3.35 8.81 8.69
N ASN A 55 -3.36 9.72 9.65
CA ASN A 55 -4.15 9.60 10.87
C ASN A 55 -5.09 10.79 11.00
N LYS A 56 -6.39 10.55 11.14
CA LYS A 56 -7.43 11.58 11.31
C LYS A 56 -7.35 12.70 10.24
N GLY A 57 -7.04 12.34 9.01
CA GLY A 57 -6.93 13.28 7.89
C GLY A 57 -5.63 14.10 7.86
N ILE A 58 -4.65 13.78 8.70
CA ILE A 58 -3.33 14.40 8.73
C ILE A 58 -2.31 13.37 8.26
N ILE A 59 -1.38 13.79 7.39
CA ILE A 59 -0.23 12.95 7.01
C ILE A 59 0.73 12.86 8.20
N GLU A 60 0.88 11.67 8.78
CA GLU A 60 1.83 11.45 9.87
C GLU A 60 3.23 11.11 9.37
N GLN A 61 3.31 10.30 8.31
CA GLN A 61 4.58 9.87 7.73
C GLN A 61 4.45 9.69 6.22
N GLU A 62 5.60 9.75 5.55
CA GLU A 62 5.69 9.56 4.13
C GLU A 62 7.08 9.00 3.79
N GLY A 63 7.14 7.97 2.97
CA GLY A 63 8.44 7.39 2.61
C GLY A 63 8.33 6.13 1.77
N SER A 64 9.48 5.51 1.49
CA SER A 64 9.49 4.18 0.88
C SER A 64 8.99 3.13 1.88
N PRO A 65 8.48 1.97 1.41
CA PRO A 65 8.13 0.86 2.30
C PRO A 65 9.27 0.47 3.24
N TYR A 66 10.51 0.52 2.75
CA TYR A 66 11.69 0.19 3.54
C TYR A 66 11.92 1.20 4.67
N ASP A 67 11.85 2.50 4.38
CA ASP A 67 12.09 3.55 5.37
C ASP A 67 11.02 3.52 6.47
N LEU A 68 9.75 3.38 6.09
CA LEU A 68 8.64 3.31 7.04
C LEU A 68 8.71 2.07 7.92
N TYR A 69 9.23 0.95 7.41
CA TYR A 69 9.39 -0.27 8.21
C TYR A 69 10.64 -0.22 9.11
N SER A 70 11.77 0.26 8.58
CA SER A 70 13.07 0.19 9.25
C SER A 70 13.36 1.34 10.20
N ASN A 71 12.77 2.51 9.96
CA ASN A 71 12.98 3.70 10.77
C ASN A 71 11.67 4.53 10.90
N PRO A 72 10.62 3.97 11.52
CA PRO A 72 9.35 4.65 11.65
C PRO A 72 9.47 5.89 12.56
N GLN A 73 8.93 7.02 12.12
CA GLN A 73 8.93 8.28 12.90
C GLN A 73 7.83 8.32 13.97
N THR A 74 6.81 7.45 13.84
CA THR A 74 5.71 7.24 14.80
C THR A 74 5.58 5.75 15.11
N SER A 75 4.74 5.38 16.08
CA SER A 75 4.60 3.98 16.53
C SER A 75 4.25 3.05 15.36
N LEU A 76 4.87 1.87 15.27
CA LEU A 76 4.61 0.86 14.21
C LEU A 76 3.12 0.46 14.09
N GLN A 77 2.34 0.56 15.17
CA GLN A 77 0.89 0.34 15.18
C GLN A 77 0.08 1.42 14.44
N GLN A 78 0.69 2.57 14.17
CA GLN A 78 0.06 3.69 13.47
C GLN A 78 0.32 3.67 11.97
N ILE A 79 1.03 2.69 11.38
CA ILE A 79 1.35 2.62 9.93
C ILE A 79 0.13 2.22 9.06
N LEU A 80 -1.09 2.55 9.51
CA LEU A 80 -2.34 2.35 8.77
C LEU A 80 -3.10 3.67 8.63
#